data_AF-A0AB39S3K4-F1
#
_entry.id   AF-A0AB39S3K4-F1
#
_cell.length_a   1.000
_cell.length_b   1.000
_cell.length_c   1.000
_cell.angle_alpha   90.00
_cell.angle_beta   90.00
_cell.angle_gamma   90.00
#
_symmetry.space_group_name_H-M   'P 1'
#
loop_
_entity.id
_entity.type
_entity.pdbx_description
1 polymer ?
#
loop_
_entity_poly.entity_id
_entity_poly.type
_entity_poly.pdbx_seq_one_letter_code
_entity_poly.pdbx_strand_id
1 'polypeptide(L)'
;MSESAVQKALAATEQALSGIDEEMERHAAGHGRVSSPRQLTSIRDQLAQMALQLLSSALPPKPQRVRGVGRVIADSWPYDGPLAALILDAERLYLQA
;
A
#
# COMPACT_ATOMS: atom_id res chain seq x y z
N MET A 1 -1.79 16.92 16.99
CA MET A 1 -2.10 16.93 15.54
C MET A 1 -1.62 15.67 14.81
N SER A 2 -0.71 14.87 15.38
CA SER A 2 -0.12 13.68 14.75
C SER A 2 -1.02 12.44 14.74
N GLU A 3 -1.83 12.23 15.77
CA GLU A 3 -2.68 11.03 15.93
C GLU A 3 -3.71 10.88 14.80
N SER A 4 -4.28 11.99 14.33
CA SER A 4 -5.20 12.02 13.19
C SER A 4 -4.51 11.66 11.87
N ALA A 5 -3.23 12.01 11.70
CA ALA A 5 -2.49 11.69 10.48
C ALA A 5 -2.09 10.20 10.44
N VAL A 6 -1.68 9.64 11.59
CA VAL A 6 -1.40 8.21 11.75
C VAL A 6 -2.66 7.37 11.49
N GLN A 7 -3.81 7.74 12.06
CA GLN A 7 -5.07 7.03 11.80
C GLN A 7 -5.50 7.09 10.32
N LYS A 8 -5.34 8.24 9.65
CA LYS A 8 -5.62 8.36 8.22
C LYS A 8 -4.69 7.49 7.38
N ALA A 9 -3.40 7.49 7.70
CA ALA A 9 -2.42 6.64 7.03
C ALA A 9 -2.72 5.15 7.25
N LEU A 10 -3.12 4.77 8.46
CA LEU A 10 -3.48 3.40 8.78
C LEU A 10 -4.72 2.95 8.00
N ALA A 11 -5.79 3.74 8.03
CA ALA A 11 -7.01 3.43 7.29
C ALA A 11 -6.76 3.29 5.78
N ALA A 12 -5.95 4.17 5.19
CA ALA A 12 -5.57 4.07 3.78
C ALA A 12 -4.72 2.84 3.49
N THR A 13 -3.79 2.48 4.40
CA THR A 13 -2.96 1.28 4.27
C THR A 13 -3.78 -0.01 4.36
N GLU A 14 -4.74 -0.07 5.29
CA GLU A 14 -5.68 -1.20 5.41
C GLU A 14 -6.56 -1.33 4.18
N GLN A 15 -7.05 -0.22 3.64
CA GLN A 15 -7.84 -0.22 2.41
C GLN A 15 -7.02 -0.69 1.19
N ALA A 16 -5.75 -0.29 1.10
CA ALA A 16 -4.83 -0.77 0.08
C ALA A 16 -4.53 -2.27 0.21
N LEU A 17 -4.37 -2.78 1.44
CA LEU A 17 -4.20 -4.21 1.73
C LEU A 17 -5.42 -5.02 1.28
N SER A 18 -6.63 -4.58 1.64
CA SER A 18 -7.87 -5.22 1.21
C SER A 18 -7.97 -5.28 -0.32
N GLY A 19 -7.63 -4.20 -1.01
CA GLY A 19 -7.66 -4.19 -2.47
C GLY A 19 -6.60 -5.11 -3.11
N ILE A 20 -5.40 -5.23 -2.51
CA ILE A 20 -4.39 -6.20 -2.95
C ILE A 20 -4.89 -7.64 -2.76
N ASP A 21 -5.48 -7.95 -1.61
CA ASP A 21 -6.01 -9.28 -1.31
C ASP A 21 -7.12 -9.66 -2.31
N GLU A 22 -8.04 -8.75 -2.61
CA GLU A 22 -9.03 -8.95 -3.67
C GLU A 22 -8.40 -9.18 -5.06
N GLU A 23 -7.34 -8.44 -5.41
CA GLU A 23 -6.66 -8.63 -6.69
C GLU A 23 -5.93 -9.97 -6.75
N MET A 24 -5.36 -10.42 -5.63
CA MET A 24 -4.77 -11.76 -5.51
C MET A 24 -5.83 -12.86 -5.67
N GLU A 25 -7.02 -12.69 -5.10
CA GLU A 25 -8.16 -13.59 -5.31
C GLU A 25 -8.61 -13.60 -6.78
N ARG A 26 -8.70 -12.43 -7.43
CA ARG A 26 -8.98 -12.32 -8.87
C ARG A 26 -7.91 -13.03 -9.70
N HIS A 27 -6.63 -12.92 -9.35
CA HIS A 27 -5.54 -13.69 -9.96
C HIS A 27 -5.70 -15.19 -9.77
N ALA A 28 -6.04 -15.64 -8.56
CA ALA A 28 -6.30 -17.06 -8.27
C ALA A 28 -7.48 -17.61 -9.09
N ALA A 29 -8.50 -16.78 -9.36
CA ALA A 29 -9.63 -17.11 -10.22
C ALA A 29 -9.32 -17.02 -11.73
N GLY A 30 -8.09 -16.67 -12.13
CA GLY A 30 -7.70 -16.53 -13.54
C GLY A 30 -8.19 -15.23 -14.20
N HIS A 31 -8.69 -14.28 -13.42
CA HIS A 31 -9.17 -12.97 -13.86
C HIS A 31 -8.24 -11.81 -13.49
N GLY A 32 -7.07 -12.11 -12.92
CA GLY A 32 -6.07 -11.12 -12.56
C GLY A 32 -5.60 -10.35 -13.79
N ARG A 33 -5.80 -9.03 -13.78
CA ARG A 33 -5.50 -8.16 -14.92
C ARG A 33 -4.24 -7.33 -14.73
N VAL A 34 -3.83 -7.15 -13.48
CA VAL A 34 -2.74 -6.24 -13.11
C VAL A 34 -1.65 -6.96 -12.35
N SER A 35 -0.42 -6.87 -12.88
CA SER A 35 0.83 -7.42 -12.32
C SER A 35 0.89 -8.93 -12.08
N SER A 36 2.09 -9.43 -11.78
CA SER A 36 2.29 -10.83 -11.41
C SER A 36 1.92 -11.09 -9.94
N PRO A 37 1.51 -12.31 -9.56
CA PRO A 37 1.25 -12.67 -8.16
C PRO A 37 2.42 -12.36 -7.22
N ARG A 38 3.67 -12.52 -7.70
CA ARG A 38 4.87 -12.17 -6.92
C ARG A 38 4.96 -10.68 -6.61
N GLN A 39 4.58 -9.81 -7.55
CA GLN A 39 4.56 -8.37 -7.32
C GLN A 39 3.46 -8.00 -6.31
N LEU A 40 2.28 -8.61 -6.41
CA LEU A 40 1.19 -8.40 -5.45
C LEU A 40 1.61 -8.80 -4.04
N THR A 41 2.25 -9.96 -3.86
CA THR A 41 2.80 -10.38 -2.56
C THR A 41 3.83 -9.39 -2.04
N SER A 42 4.77 -8.95 -2.88
CA SER A 42 5.79 -7.97 -2.47
C SER A 42 5.18 -6.63 -2.04
N ILE A 43 4.13 -6.16 -2.72
CA ILE A 43 3.43 -4.92 -2.36
C ILE A 43 2.66 -5.10 -1.04
N ARG A 44 1.98 -6.25 -0.89
CA ARG A 44 1.27 -6.61 0.35
C ARG A 44 2.20 -6.59 1.56
N ASP A 45 3.37 -7.20 1.46
CA ASP A 45 4.33 -7.27 2.56
C ASP A 45 4.84 -5.86 2.96
N GLN A 46 5.07 -4.99 1.98
CA GLN A 46 5.48 -3.61 2.24
C GLN A 46 4.36 -2.80 2.94
N LEU A 47 3.12 -2.93 2.48
CA LEU A 47 1.95 -2.30 3.10
C LEU A 47 1.70 -2.83 4.52
N ALA A 48 1.83 -4.13 4.73
CA ALA A 48 1.70 -4.74 6.05
C ALA A 48 2.76 -4.21 7.02
N GLN A 49 4.00 -4.03 6.55
CA GLN A 49 5.06 -3.42 7.34
C GLN A 49 4.74 -1.95 7.69
N MET A 50 4.19 -1.18 6.75
CA MET A 50 3.76 0.20 7.01
C MET A 50 2.65 0.26 8.07
N ALA A 51 1.63 -0.61 7.97
CA ALA A 51 0.57 -0.71 8.95
C ALA A 51 1.10 -1.06 10.34
N LEU A 52 2.03 -2.02 10.44
CA LEU A 52 2.67 -2.39 11.69
C LEU A 52 3.40 -1.20 12.34
N GLN A 53 4.12 -0.41 11.54
CA GLN A 53 4.85 0.77 12.03
C GLN A 53 3.92 1.91 12.46
N LEU A 54 2.77 2.06 11.79
CA LEU A 54 1.73 3.01 12.18
C LEU A 54 1.07 2.58 13.51
N LEU A 55 0.83 1.28 13.69
CA LEU A 55 0.26 0.71 14.93
C LEU A 55 1.25 0.72 16.10
N SER A 56 2.53 0.51 15.85
CA SER A 56 3.54 0.39 16.91
C SER A 56 3.95 1.73 17.52
N SER A 57 3.38 2.86 17.07
CA SER A 57 3.72 4.23 17.47
C SER A 57 5.23 4.57 17.31
N ALA A 58 5.98 3.71 16.62
CA ALA A 58 7.41 3.79 16.38
C ALA A 58 7.66 4.06 14.91
N LEU A 59 7.01 5.10 14.39
CA LEU A 59 7.20 5.54 13.02
C LEU A 59 8.67 5.92 12.81
N PRO A 60 9.36 5.29 11.84
CA PRO A 60 10.72 5.67 11.54
C PRO A 60 10.77 7.15 11.12
N PRO A 61 11.89 7.86 11.37
CA PRO A 61 12.08 9.22 10.91
C PRO A 61 11.77 9.34 9.42
N LYS A 62 11.18 10.47 8.98
CA LYS A 62 10.80 10.72 7.57
C LYS A 62 11.83 10.29 6.50
N PRO A 63 13.16 10.43 6.68
CA PRO A 63 14.15 9.94 5.70
C PRO A 63 14.34 8.41 5.69
N GLN A 64 13.97 7.70 6.75
CA GLN A 64 14.09 6.24 6.88
C GLN A 64 12.77 5.51 6.56
N ARG A 65 11.69 6.25 6.31
CA ARG A 65 10.40 5.69 5.88
C ARG A 65 10.56 5.01 4.53
N VAL A 66 10.09 3.78 4.46
CA VAL A 66 10.11 2.97 3.23
C VAL A 66 9.38 3.73 2.12
N ARG A 67 9.99 3.76 0.94
CA ARG A 67 9.45 4.36 -0.28
C ARG A 67 9.63 3.40 -1.45
N GLY A 68 8.76 3.50 -2.44
CA GLY A 68 8.92 2.84 -3.73
C GLY A 68 7.79 1.89 -4.11
N VAL A 69 6.82 1.67 -3.23
CA VAL A 69 5.60 0.91 -3.55
C VAL A 69 4.89 1.55 -4.74
N GLY A 70 4.73 2.88 -4.71
CA GLY A 70 4.12 3.66 -5.79
C GLY A 70 4.89 3.61 -7.10
N ARG A 71 6.21 3.40 -7.07
CA ARG A 71 7.05 3.31 -8.27
C ARG A 71 6.84 1.99 -9.00
N VAL A 72 6.72 0.89 -8.25
CA VAL A 72 6.40 -0.44 -8.82
C VAL A 72 5.03 -0.42 -9.51
N ILE A 73 4.09 0.30 -8.90
CA ILE A 73 2.72 0.43 -9.43
C ILE A 73 2.71 1.32 -10.67
N ALA A 74 3.34 2.49 -10.61
CA ALA A 74 3.39 3.43 -11.74
C ALA A 74 4.00 2.81 -13.02
N ASP A 75 4.98 1.91 -12.87
CA ASP A 75 5.62 1.24 -14.00
C ASP A 75 4.83 0.03 -14.53
N SER A 76 4.01 -0.62 -13.70
CA SER A 76 3.44 -1.95 -14.02
C SER A 76 1.91 -1.99 -14.08
N TRP A 77 1.21 -0.94 -13.67
CA TRP A 77 -0.24 -0.92 -13.54
C TRP A 77 -0.86 0.13 -14.45
N PRO A 78 -2.10 -0.08 -14.93
CA PRO A 78 -2.89 0.96 -15.55
C PRO A 78 -3.03 2.14 -14.57
N TYR A 79 -2.71 3.34 -15.04
CA TYR A 79 -2.73 4.56 -14.25
C TYR A 79 -4.11 4.85 -13.63
N ASP A 80 -5.19 4.36 -14.27
CA ASP A 80 -6.58 4.51 -13.83
C ASP A 80 -7.09 3.35 -12.96
N GLY A 81 -6.21 2.48 -12.48
CA GLY A 81 -6.58 1.37 -11.59
C GLY A 81 -6.98 1.89 -10.20
N PRO A 82 -8.20 1.62 -9.70
CA PRO A 82 -8.62 2.10 -8.37
C PRO A 82 -7.68 1.63 -7.25
N LEU A 83 -7.09 0.45 -7.41
CA LEU A 83 -6.12 -0.10 -6.47
C LEU A 83 -4.75 0.62 -6.52
N ALA A 84 -4.30 1.07 -7.70
CA ALA A 84 -3.09 1.88 -7.82
C ALA A 84 -3.23 3.19 -7.02
N ALA A 85 -4.38 3.85 -7.14
CA ALA A 85 -4.69 5.07 -6.40
C ALA A 85 -4.68 4.85 -4.88
N LEU A 86 -5.30 3.77 -4.39
CA LEU A 86 -5.32 3.43 -2.96
C LEU A 86 -3.91 3.26 -2.38
N ILE A 87 -3.03 2.57 -3.11
CA ILE A 87 -1.68 2.30 -2.63
C ILE A 87 -0.81 3.57 -2.65
N LEU A 88 -0.95 4.41 -3.67
CA LEU A 88 -0.29 5.71 -3.74
C LEU A 88 -0.73 6.65 -2.62
N ASP A 89 -2.03 6.66 -2.31
CA ASP A 89 -2.57 7.46 -1.20
C ASP A 89 -2.08 6.94 0.16
N ALA A 90 -2.01 5.62 0.34
CA ALA A 90 -1.45 5.01 1.55
C ALA A 90 0.03 5.41 1.76
N GLU A 91 0.86 5.32 0.73
CA GLU A 91 2.27 5.75 0.78
C GLU A 91 2.39 7.25 1.08
N ARG A 92 1.58 8.08 0.41
CA ARG A 92 1.58 9.54 0.64
C ARG A 92 1.23 9.88 2.09
N LEU A 93 0.17 9.28 2.62
CA LEU A 93 -0.28 9.54 3.99
C LEU A 93 0.73 9.03 5.02
N TYR A 94 1.33 7.86 4.80
CA TYR A 94 2.39 7.33 5.66
C TYR A 94 3.64 8.23 5.69
N LEU A 95 4.01 8.86 4.56
CA LEU A 95 5.10 9.84 4.53
C LEU A 95 4.75 11.17 5.24
N GLN A 96 3.45 11.47 5.39
CA GLN A 96 2.96 12.68 6.05
C GLN A 96 2.66 12.51 7.55
N ALA A 97 2.34 11.29 8.00
CA ALA A 97 2.07 10.91 9.39
C ALA A 97 3.22 11.25 10.35
#